data_AF-A0A847VJ71-F1
#
_entry.id   AF-A0A847VJ71-F1
#
_cell.length_a   1.000
_cell.length_b   1.000
_cell.length_c   1.000
_cell.angle_alpha   90.00
_cell.angle_beta   90.00
_cell.angle_gamma   90.00
#
_symmetry.space_group_name_H-M   'P 1'
#
loop_
_entity.id
_entity.type
_entity.pdbx_description
1 polymer ?
#
loop_
_entity_poly.entity_id
_entity_poly.type
_entity_poly.pdbx_seq_one_letter_code
_entity_poly.pdbx_strand_id
1 'polypeptide(L)'
;PAEPARAAAQPADLQAAWLGAVRDLMSRTEDVGARFAEEARRIHYGETPQRGIRGQATAEQRAALHDEGIETFALPLPKGLDGPLQ
;
A
#
# COMPACT_ATOMS: atom_id res chain seq x y z
N PRO A 1 24.14 8.79 36.77
CA PRO A 1 23.72 8.77 35.35
C PRO A 1 23.64 7.33 34.84
N ALA A 2 22.45 6.90 34.41
CA ALA A 2 22.26 5.61 33.77
C ALA A 2 21.61 5.87 32.42
N GLU A 3 22.36 5.67 31.33
CA GLU A 3 21.79 5.68 29.98
C GLU A 3 20.74 4.58 29.89
N PRO A 4 19.53 4.85 29.36
CA PRO A 4 18.57 3.79 29.14
C PRO A 4 19.13 2.89 28.04
N ALA A 5 19.40 1.64 28.42
CA ALA A 5 19.70 0.57 27.48
C ALA A 5 18.62 0.61 26.39
N ARG A 6 19.05 0.82 25.14
CA ARG A 6 18.24 0.70 23.93
C ARG A 6 17.51 -0.64 24.02
N ALA A 7 16.24 -0.61 24.42
CA ALA A 7 15.41 -1.80 24.46
C ALA A 7 15.37 -2.34 23.03
N ALA A 8 15.92 -3.53 22.82
CA ALA A 8 15.81 -4.20 21.53
C ALA A 8 14.32 -4.31 21.20
N ALA A 9 13.92 -3.79 20.05
CA ALA A 9 12.52 -3.82 19.61
C ALA A 9 12.03 -5.27 19.69
N GLN A 10 11.02 -5.51 20.52
CA GLN A 10 10.47 -6.85 20.67
C GLN A 10 9.73 -7.21 19.38
N PRO A 11 9.63 -8.50 19.00
CA PRO A 11 8.92 -8.92 17.79
C PRO A 11 7.45 -8.45 17.78
N ALA A 12 6.83 -8.30 18.96
CA ALA A 12 5.49 -7.72 19.11
C ALA A 12 5.42 -6.23 18.75
N ASP A 13 6.42 -5.43 19.12
CA ASP A 13 6.51 -4.01 18.74
C ASP A 13 6.66 -3.84 17.23
N LEU A 14 7.44 -4.72 16.58
CA LEU A 14 7.60 -4.72 15.12
C LEU A 14 6.28 -5.03 14.41
N GLN A 15 5.51 -5.99 14.92
CA GLN A 15 4.20 -6.34 14.36
C GLN A 15 3.19 -5.19 14.52
N ALA A 16 3.14 -4.56 15.69
CA ALA A 16 2.26 -3.42 15.95
C ALA A 16 2.62 -2.21 15.07
N ALA A 17 3.91 -1.91 14.93
CA ALA A 17 4.40 -0.84 14.06
C ALA A 17 4.04 -1.10 12.59
N TRP A 18 4.17 -2.34 12.13
CA TRP A 18 3.80 -2.73 10.77
C TRP A 18 2.29 -2.55 10.51
N LEU A 19 1.44 -3.04 11.42
CA LEU A 19 -0.02 -2.85 11.31
C LEU A 19 -0.40 -1.37 11.32
N GLY A 20 0.27 -0.56 12.15
CA GLY A 20 0.11 0.89 12.16
C GLY A 20 0.46 1.54 10.82
N ALA A 21 1.59 1.16 10.22
CA ALA A 21 2.01 1.66 8.92
C ALA A 21 1.06 1.26 7.79
N VAL A 22 0.57 0.02 7.80
CA VAL A 22 -0.44 -0.45 6.83
C VAL A 22 -1.72 0.37 6.99
N ARG A 23 -2.18 0.64 8.22
CA ARG A 23 -3.37 1.46 8.48
C ARG A 23 -3.22 2.89 7.98
N ASP A 24 -2.07 3.50 8.26
CA ASP A 24 -1.75 4.86 7.80
C ASP A 24 -1.71 4.94 6.26
N LEU A 25 -1.08 3.96 5.60
CA LEU A 25 -1.10 3.86 4.15
C LEU A 25 -2.54 3.77 3.64
N MET A 26 -3.37 2.92 4.25
CA MET A 26 -4.76 2.79 3.84
C MET A 26 -5.55 4.10 3.98
N SER A 27 -5.30 4.89 5.03
CA SER A 27 -5.95 6.19 5.19
C SER A 27 -5.47 7.26 4.19
N ARG A 28 -4.27 7.10 3.61
CA ARG A 28 -3.69 8.06 2.65
C ARG A 28 -3.92 7.71 1.19
N THR A 29 -4.47 6.52 0.92
CA THR A 29 -4.74 6.02 -0.44
C THR A 29 -6.23 5.81 -0.66
N GLU A 30 -6.70 6.17 -1.85
CA GLU A 30 -8.05 5.88 -2.33
C GLU A 30 -8.15 4.43 -2.80
N ASP A 31 -9.18 3.70 -2.35
CA ASP A 31 -9.47 2.34 -2.84
C ASP A 31 -10.28 2.41 -4.13
N VAL A 32 -9.65 2.04 -5.25
CA VAL A 32 -10.27 2.03 -6.58
C VAL A 32 -10.65 0.60 -7.04
N GLY A 33 -10.48 -0.40 -6.17
CA GLY A 33 -10.82 -1.80 -6.45
C GLY A 33 -10.21 -2.34 -7.74
N ALA A 34 -11.02 -2.99 -8.57
CA ALA A 34 -10.60 -3.61 -9.84
C ALA A 34 -10.14 -2.61 -10.92
N ARG A 35 -10.43 -1.32 -10.74
CA ARG A 35 -10.04 -0.26 -11.69
C ARG A 35 -8.60 0.24 -11.49
N PHE A 36 -7.84 -0.39 -10.61
CA PHE A 36 -6.48 0.06 -10.27
C PHE A 36 -5.60 0.30 -11.50
N ALA A 37 -5.58 -0.64 -12.45
CA ALA A 37 -4.75 -0.51 -13.65
C ALA A 37 -5.14 0.69 -14.51
N GLU A 38 -6.44 0.96 -14.67
CA GLU A 38 -6.93 2.11 -15.44
C GLU A 38 -6.62 3.42 -14.72
N GLU A 39 -6.89 3.51 -13.42
CA GLU A 39 -6.62 4.73 -12.64
C GLU A 39 -5.11 5.03 -12.55
N ALA A 40 -4.26 4.01 -12.43
CA ALA A 40 -2.81 4.18 -12.41
C ALA A 40 -2.30 4.81 -13.72
N ARG A 41 -2.81 4.35 -14.88
CA ARG A 41 -2.51 4.94 -16.19
C ARG A 41 -2.98 6.38 -16.27
N ARG A 42 -4.23 6.64 -15.88
CA ARG A 42 -4.80 8.00 -15.91
C ARG A 42 -4.01 8.99 -15.05
N ILE A 43 -3.48 8.55 -13.91
CA ILE A 43 -2.60 9.38 -13.08
C ILE A 43 -1.24 9.57 -13.75
N HIS A 44 -0.64 8.51 -14.29
CA HIS A 44 0.67 8.57 -14.97
C HIS A 44 0.67 9.49 -16.19
N TYR A 45 -0.37 9.42 -17.02
CA TYR A 45 -0.53 10.29 -18.20
C TYR A 45 -1.10 11.69 -17.89
N GLY A 46 -1.42 11.97 -16.61
CA GLY A 46 -1.91 13.28 -16.19
C GLY A 46 -3.37 13.59 -16.56
N GLU A 47 -4.16 12.56 -16.90
CA GLU A 47 -5.61 12.70 -17.15
C GLU A 47 -6.40 12.98 -15.86
N THR A 48 -5.85 12.60 -14.72
CA THR A 48 -6.44 12.85 -13.38
C THR A 48 -5.37 13.38 -12.41
N PRO A 49 -5.77 14.13 -11.37
CA PRO A 49 -4.83 14.64 -10.38
C PRO A 49 -4.07 13.51 -9.68
N GLN A 50 -2.79 13.76 -9.39
CA GLN A 50 -1.93 12.85 -8.65
C GLN A 50 -2.45 12.64 -7.23
N ARG A 51 -2.69 11.37 -6.88
CA ARG A 51 -3.14 10.93 -5.56
C ARG A 51 -2.71 9.49 -5.33
N GLY A 52 -2.57 9.08 -4.06
CA GLY A 52 -2.33 7.69 -3.72
C GLY A 52 -3.56 6.84 -4.04
N ILE A 53 -3.40 5.78 -4.82
CA ILE A 53 -4.46 4.81 -5.10
C ILE A 53 -4.02 3.41 -4.69
N ARG A 54 -4.99 2.60 -4.26
CA ARG A 54 -4.82 1.16 -4.04
C ARG A 54 -5.96 0.41 -4.71
N GLY A 55 -5.71 -0.84 -5.04
CA GLY A 55 -6.74 -1.70 -5.57
C GLY A 55 -6.16 -3.03 -6.03
N GLN A 56 -6.89 -3.68 -6.92
CA GLN A 56 -6.60 -5.04 -7.37
C GLN A 56 -6.15 -4.99 -8.83
N ALA A 57 -5.08 -5.71 -9.13
CA ALA A 57 -4.61 -5.92 -10.48
C ALA A 57 -4.18 -7.37 -10.66
N THR A 58 -4.54 -7.97 -11.79
CA THR A 58 -4.04 -9.28 -12.19
C THR A 58 -2.54 -9.24 -12.45
N ALA A 59 -1.91 -10.41 -12.56
CA ALA A 59 -0.50 -10.50 -12.92
C ALA A 59 -0.21 -9.86 -14.29
N GLU A 60 -1.10 -10.09 -15.26
CA GLU A 60 -1.02 -9.51 -16.60
C GLU A 60 -1.15 -7.99 -16.57
N GLN A 61 -2.11 -7.44 -15.80
CA GLN A 61 -2.28 -6.00 -15.65
C GLN A 61 -1.04 -5.34 -15.02
N ARG A 62 -0.47 -5.93 -13.97
CA ARG A 62 0.78 -5.40 -13.39
C ARG A 62 1.95 -5.45 -14.35
N ALA A 63 2.07 -6.52 -15.14
CA ALA A 63 3.13 -6.62 -16.15
C ALA A 63 2.99 -5.52 -17.21
N ALA A 64 1.76 -5.27 -17.69
CA ALA A 64 1.49 -4.19 -18.62
C ALA A 64 1.81 -2.82 -18.03
N LEU A 65 1.41 -2.55 -16.77
CA LEU A 65 1.76 -1.31 -16.08
C LEU A 65 3.28 -1.11 -15.99
N HIS A 66 4.02 -2.18 -15.67
CA HIS A 66 5.48 -2.11 -15.60
C HIS A 66 6.12 -1.79 -16.97
N ASP A 67 5.62 -2.39 -18.05
CA ASP A 67 6.09 -2.13 -19.42
C ASP A 67 5.85 -0.66 -19.84
N GLU A 68 4.74 -0.08 -19.36
CA GLU A 68 4.41 1.34 -19.52
C GLU A 68 5.24 2.27 -18.62
N GLY A 69 6.08 1.74 -17.73
CA GLY A 69 6.87 2.53 -16.77
C GLY A 69 6.09 2.97 -15.52
N ILE A 70 4.98 2.31 -15.22
CA ILE A 70 4.14 2.54 -14.04
C ILE A 70 4.54 1.54 -12.96
N GLU A 71 5.25 2.01 -11.92
CA GLU A 71 5.63 1.19 -10.78
C GLU A 71 4.43 0.84 -9.89
N THR A 72 4.34 -0.42 -9.48
CA THR A 72 3.30 -0.92 -8.59
C THR A 72 3.91 -1.72 -7.44
N PHE A 73 3.32 -1.60 -6.25
CA PHE A 73 3.76 -2.33 -5.06
C PHE A 73 2.67 -3.29 -4.61
N ALA A 74 3.05 -4.54 -4.36
CA ALA A 74 2.16 -5.52 -3.77
C ALA A 74 2.26 -5.44 -2.24
N LEU A 75 1.16 -5.05 -1.58
CA LEU A 75 1.08 -5.11 -0.13
C LEU A 75 0.67 -6.52 0.32
N PRO A 76 1.48 -7.23 1.13
CA PRO A 76 1.07 -8.48 1.73
C PRO A 76 0.08 -8.19 2.86
N LEU A 77 -1.22 -8.22 2.56
CA LEU A 77 -2.26 -8.12 3.57
C LEU A 77 -2.52 -9.50 4.19
N PRO A 78 -2.67 -9.61 5.53
CA PRO A 78 -3.14 -10.83 6.15
C PRO A 78 -4.58 -11.08 5.69
N LYS A 79 -4.91 -12.35 5.43
CA LYS A 79 -6.25 -12.75 4.96
C LYS A 79 -7.32 -12.20 5.91
N GLY A 80 -8.28 -11.43 5.39
CA GLY A 80 -9.39 -10.86 6.17
C GLY A 80 -9.32 -9.35 6.43
N LEU A 81 -8.32 -8.64 5.90
CA LEU A 81 -8.22 -7.18 5.97
C LEU A 81 -8.86 -6.45 4.75
N ASP A 82 -9.56 -7.18 3.89
CA ASP A 82 -10.25 -6.68 2.68
C ASP A 82 -11.62 -6.03 2.97
N GLY A 83 -11.98 -5.86 4.24
CA GLY A 83 -13.18 -5.16 4.70
C GLY A 83 -12.84 -3.77 5.27
N PRO A 84 -13.82 -2.85 5.39
CA PRO A 84 -13.58 -1.57 6.04
C PRO A 84 -12.97 -1.82 7.42
N LEU A 85 -11.81 -1.22 7.66
CA LEU A 85 -11.18 -1.19 8.97
C LEU A 85 -12.11 -0.43 9.91
N GLN A 86 -13.00 -1.16 10.59
CA GLN A 86 -13.84 -0.68 11.68
C GLN A 86 -13.02 -0.71 12.99
#